data_AF-A0AAE0SAI9-F1
#
_entry.id   AF-A0AAE0SAI9-F1
#
_cell.length_a   1.000
_cell.length_b   1.000
_cell.length_c   1.000
_cell.angle_alpha   90.00
_cell.angle_beta   90.00
_cell.angle_gamma   90.00
#
_symmetry.space_group_name_H-M   'P 1'
#
loop_
_entity.id
_entity.type
_entity.pdbx_description
1 polymer ?
#
loop_
_entity_poly.entity_id
_entity_poly.type
_entity_poly.pdbx_seq_one_letter_code
_entity_poly.pdbx_strand_id
1 'polypeptide(L)'
;MSVTLKHASFQIEEMVYRANYTNAATFRKLDEKIPQVALNSGAKHKISEEFRSLPDLCQALDNLDIAISFLKSIGGNPESDLDKFMVETLKMEQSLHNASAKLYCQYKHVKSLWLLLSLEKTKILAKHKEMIFDGIPVDFHQPLTPELRKALKEYLQHLPLKGLIPLLELIFECIVLVISVPQNPEDEDFVDTKEKKFVDYLQVLLSDNEMEVPLQNFPLEVLSKYCVSTWELAYRTLQDKERSGYRT
;
A
#
# COMPACT_ATOMS: atom_id res chain seq x y z
N MET A 1 -14.31 -63.25 17.07
CA MET A 1 -14.24 -61.79 17.31
C MET A 1 -12.95 -61.28 16.68
N SER A 2 -13.03 -60.65 15.51
CA SER A 2 -11.88 -59.98 14.89
C SER A 2 -12.17 -58.48 14.88
N VAL A 3 -11.36 -57.73 15.60
CA VAL A 3 -11.44 -56.26 15.67
C VAL A 3 -10.72 -55.71 14.45
N THR A 4 -11.47 -55.09 13.54
CA THR A 4 -10.91 -54.38 12.39
C THR A 4 -10.54 -52.96 12.83
N LEU A 5 -9.24 -52.66 12.89
CA LEU A 5 -8.73 -51.30 13.06
C LEU A 5 -9.04 -50.48 11.80
N LYS A 6 -10.03 -49.59 11.90
CA LYS A 6 -10.25 -48.53 10.92
C LYS A 6 -9.04 -47.60 10.95
N HIS A 7 -8.22 -47.65 9.91
CA HIS A 7 -7.21 -46.63 9.66
C HIS A 7 -7.95 -45.32 9.35
N ALA A 8 -7.82 -44.34 10.23
CA ALA A 8 -8.26 -42.99 9.94
C ALA A 8 -7.40 -42.46 8.79
N SER A 9 -8.03 -42.17 7.65
CA SER A 9 -7.39 -41.48 6.54
C SER A 9 -7.02 -40.08 7.01
N PHE A 10 -5.72 -39.83 7.15
CA PHE A 10 -5.19 -38.49 7.37
C PHE A 10 -5.38 -37.72 6.06
N GLN A 11 -6.42 -36.88 5.99
CA GLN A 11 -6.52 -35.91 4.90
C GLN A 11 -5.49 -34.84 5.17
N ILE A 12 -4.47 -34.75 4.32
CA ILE A 12 -3.50 -33.67 4.37
C ILE A 12 -4.27 -32.38 4.10
N GLU A 13 -4.21 -31.49 5.10
CA GLU A 13 -4.81 -30.17 5.16
C GLU A 13 -4.45 -29.33 3.94
N GLU A 14 -5.42 -28.49 3.56
CA GLU A 14 -5.41 -27.48 2.49
C GLU A 14 -4.02 -26.86 2.23
N MET A 15 -3.53 -26.98 1.00
CA MET A 15 -2.26 -26.38 0.59
C MET A 15 -2.40 -24.85 0.57
N VAL A 16 -1.95 -24.17 1.63
CA VAL A 16 -2.01 -22.71 1.73
C VAL A 16 -0.85 -22.10 0.93
N TYR A 17 -1.14 -21.52 -0.24
CA TYR A 17 -0.15 -20.85 -1.08
C TYR A 17 0.28 -19.49 -0.50
N ARG A 18 1.55 -19.10 -0.70
CA ARG A 18 2.11 -17.79 -0.28
C ARG A 18 1.31 -16.59 -0.80
N ALA A 19 0.66 -16.72 -1.96
CA ALA A 19 -0.23 -15.71 -2.53
C ALA A 19 -1.37 -15.30 -1.56
N ASN A 20 -1.78 -16.19 -0.66
CA ASN A 20 -2.83 -15.96 0.33
C ASN A 20 -2.45 -14.99 1.46
N TYR A 21 -1.17 -14.62 1.56
CA TYR A 21 -0.64 -13.68 2.56
C TYR A 21 -0.21 -12.33 1.99
N THR A 22 -0.47 -12.08 0.70
CA THR A 22 -0.20 -10.76 0.12
C THR A 22 -1.09 -9.69 0.74
N ASN A 23 -0.62 -8.44 0.73
CA ASN A 23 -1.44 -7.28 1.12
C ASN A 23 -2.72 -7.22 0.26
N ALA A 24 -2.60 -7.50 -1.04
CA ALA A 24 -3.73 -7.56 -1.97
C ALA A 24 -4.80 -8.57 -1.53
N ALA A 25 -4.40 -9.82 -1.24
CA ALA A 25 -5.33 -10.86 -0.80
C ALA A 25 -5.94 -10.52 0.56
N THR A 26 -5.17 -9.94 1.47
CA THR A 26 -5.65 -9.49 2.78
C THR A 26 -6.70 -8.39 2.64
N PHE A 27 -6.45 -7.36 1.83
CA PHE A 27 -7.41 -6.27 1.64
C PHE A 27 -8.63 -6.69 0.83
N ARG A 28 -8.51 -7.64 -0.12
CA ARG A 28 -9.67 -8.22 -0.80
C ARG A 28 -10.65 -8.87 0.17
N LYS A 29 -10.14 -9.72 1.08
CA LYS A 29 -10.96 -10.36 2.12
C LYS A 29 -11.56 -9.37 3.11
N LEU A 30 -10.82 -8.30 3.42
CA LEU A 30 -11.33 -7.22 4.28
C LEU A 30 -12.50 -6.51 3.60
N ASP A 31 -12.35 -6.13 2.33
CA ASP A 31 -13.33 -5.37 1.57
C ASP A 31 -14.64 -6.16 1.36
N GLU A 32 -14.54 -7.48 1.17
CA GLU A 32 -15.69 -8.40 1.13
C GLU A 32 -16.54 -8.38 2.41
N LYS A 33 -15.94 -8.06 3.56
CA LYS A 33 -16.62 -8.07 4.88
C LYS A 33 -16.96 -6.68 5.39
N ILE A 34 -16.14 -5.70 5.07
CA ILE A 34 -16.23 -4.33 5.54
C ILE A 34 -15.83 -3.43 4.36
N PRO A 35 -16.81 -2.83 3.65
CA PRO A 35 -16.53 -1.91 2.56
C PRO A 35 -15.55 -0.83 3.00
N GLN A 36 -14.39 -0.78 2.35
CA GLN A 36 -13.33 0.18 2.68
C GLN A 36 -13.54 1.50 1.93
N VAL A 37 -13.23 2.61 2.58
CA VAL A 37 -13.29 3.96 2.01
C VAL A 37 -12.00 4.71 2.30
N ALA A 38 -11.63 5.61 1.39
CA ALA A 38 -10.46 6.45 1.57
C ALA A 38 -10.66 7.44 2.73
N LEU A 39 -9.59 7.67 3.51
CA LEU A 39 -9.52 8.82 4.41
C LEU A 39 -9.49 10.10 3.56
N ASN A 40 -10.24 11.12 3.98
CA ASN A 40 -10.18 12.42 3.34
C ASN A 40 -8.78 13.05 3.49
N SER A 41 -8.43 13.96 2.56
CA SER A 41 -7.11 14.59 2.50
C SER A 41 -6.73 15.33 3.80
N GLY A 42 -7.70 15.97 4.47
CA GLY A 42 -7.48 16.66 5.74
C GLY A 42 -7.11 15.70 6.88
N ALA A 43 -7.78 14.56 6.97
CA ALA A 43 -7.45 13.51 7.93
C ALA A 43 -6.09 12.88 7.64
N LYS A 44 -5.81 12.53 6.37
CA LYS A 44 -4.49 12.02 5.94
C LYS A 44 -3.36 12.98 6.35
N HIS A 45 -3.53 14.27 6.06
CA HIS A 45 -2.53 15.29 6.38
C HIS A 45 -2.25 15.39 7.88
N LYS A 46 -3.28 15.51 8.72
CA LYS A 46 -3.12 15.56 10.19
C LYS A 46 -2.46 14.30 10.74
N ILE A 47 -2.84 13.13 10.23
CA ILE A 47 -2.24 11.86 10.66
C ILE A 47 -0.75 11.83 10.30
N SER A 48 -0.37 12.20 9.08
CA SER A 48 1.04 12.23 8.65
C SER A 48 1.90 13.20 9.48
N GLU A 49 1.37 14.36 9.88
CA GLU A 49 2.11 15.35 10.66
C GLU A 49 2.35 14.94 12.12
N GLU A 50 1.51 14.06 12.68
CA GLU A 50 1.58 13.68 14.09
C GLU A 50 2.61 12.58 14.41
N PHE A 51 3.17 11.90 13.40
CA PHE A 51 4.20 10.88 13.65
C PHE A 51 5.52 11.51 14.07
N ARG A 52 5.94 11.21 15.30
CA ARG A 52 7.13 11.80 15.94
C ARG A 52 8.39 11.00 15.68
N SER A 53 8.28 9.69 15.45
CA SER A 53 9.42 8.80 15.29
C SER A 53 9.11 7.58 14.40
N LEU A 54 10.13 7.03 13.75
CA LEU A 54 10.02 5.80 12.96
C LEU A 54 9.59 4.59 13.82
N PRO A 55 10.10 4.39 15.06
CA PRO A 55 9.63 3.32 15.93
C PRO A 55 8.12 3.39 16.24
N ASP A 56 7.59 4.58 16.57
CA ASP A 56 6.15 4.75 16.86
C ASP A 56 5.31 4.41 15.62
N LEU A 57 5.76 4.83 14.44
CA LEU A 57 5.11 4.52 13.16
C LEU A 57 5.11 3.01 12.87
N CYS A 58 6.25 2.34 13.05
CA CYS A 58 6.35 0.89 12.87
C CYS A 58 5.46 0.14 13.86
N GLN A 59 5.43 0.53 15.14
CA GLN A 59 4.57 -0.10 16.14
C GLN A 59 3.08 0.10 15.81
N ALA A 60 2.69 1.29 15.33
CA ALA A 60 1.34 1.56 14.88
C ALA A 60 0.95 0.69 13.67
N LEU A 61 1.87 0.50 12.72
CA LEU A 61 1.69 -0.42 11.58
C LEU A 61 1.51 -1.86 12.04
N ASP A 62 2.38 -2.37 12.92
CA ASP A 62 2.31 -3.74 13.43
C ASP A 62 0.98 -4.01 14.15
N ASN A 63 0.52 -3.05 14.97
CA ASN A 63 -0.78 -3.15 15.63
C ASN A 63 -1.94 -3.13 14.63
N LEU A 64 -1.83 -2.31 13.57
CA LEU A 64 -2.83 -2.23 12.52
C LEU A 64 -2.89 -3.53 11.70
N ASP A 65 -1.76 -4.18 11.43
CA ASP A 65 -1.68 -5.49 10.76
C ASP A 65 -2.38 -6.59 11.57
N ILE A 66 -2.23 -6.58 12.90
CA ILE A 66 -2.96 -7.46 13.80
C ILE A 66 -4.46 -7.16 13.69
N ALA A 67 -4.87 -5.90 13.81
CA ALA A 67 -6.28 -5.51 13.71
C ALA A 67 -6.91 -5.94 12.37
N ILE A 68 -6.21 -5.73 11.25
CA ILE A 68 -6.62 -6.18 9.91
C ILE A 68 -6.83 -7.70 9.87
N SER A 69 -5.94 -8.47 10.50
CA SER A 69 -6.01 -9.92 10.53
C SER A 69 -7.27 -10.46 11.23
N PHE A 70 -7.75 -9.74 12.26
CA PHE A 70 -9.06 -10.02 12.86
C PHE A 70 -10.19 -9.55 11.96
N LEU A 71 -10.19 -8.28 11.54
CA LEU A 71 -11.29 -7.67 10.78
C LEU A 71 -11.56 -8.38 9.45
N LYS A 72 -10.51 -8.84 8.74
CA LYS A 72 -10.66 -9.65 7.51
C LYS A 72 -11.27 -11.03 7.74
N SER A 73 -11.36 -11.47 8.99
CA SER A 73 -11.95 -12.76 9.38
C SER A 73 -13.37 -12.58 9.95
N ILE A 74 -13.55 -11.63 10.87
CA ILE A 74 -14.82 -11.45 11.60
C ILE A 74 -15.75 -10.41 10.97
N GLY A 75 -15.23 -9.51 10.13
CA GLY A 75 -15.98 -8.38 9.61
C GLY A 75 -16.34 -7.36 10.70
N GLY A 76 -17.42 -6.61 10.51
CA GLY A 76 -17.91 -5.66 11.50
C GLY A 76 -18.69 -4.51 10.86
N ASN A 77 -19.26 -3.65 11.70
CA ASN A 77 -19.88 -2.42 11.23
C ASN A 77 -18.78 -1.47 10.69
N PRO A 78 -18.85 -1.02 9.41
CA PRO A 78 -17.87 -0.09 8.84
C PRO A 78 -17.69 1.21 9.65
N GLU A 79 -18.72 1.64 10.38
CA GLU A 79 -18.72 2.85 11.22
C GLU A 79 -18.16 2.63 12.64
N SER A 80 -17.78 1.40 13.00
CA SER A 80 -17.19 1.12 14.31
C SER A 80 -15.83 1.79 14.48
N ASP A 81 -15.60 2.32 15.68
CA ASP A 81 -14.35 2.97 16.08
C ASP A 81 -13.17 1.98 16.08
N LEU A 82 -12.11 2.31 15.35
CA LEU A 82 -10.94 1.43 15.20
C LEU A 82 -10.08 1.40 16.47
N ASP A 83 -9.87 2.54 17.13
CA ASP A 83 -9.04 2.64 18.33
C ASP A 83 -9.66 1.84 19.47
N LYS A 84 -10.97 2.01 19.66
CA LYS A 84 -11.76 1.28 20.65
C LYS A 84 -11.64 -0.23 20.45
N PHE A 85 -11.70 -0.72 19.21
CA PHE A 85 -11.50 -2.14 18.94
C PHE A 85 -10.10 -2.61 19.33
N MET A 86 -9.07 -1.88 18.91
CA MET A 86 -7.68 -2.22 19.20
C MET A 86 -7.38 -2.24 20.71
N VAL A 87 -7.87 -1.24 21.45
CA VAL A 87 -7.64 -1.12 22.90
C VAL A 87 -8.54 -2.06 23.70
N GLU A 88 -9.86 -2.02 23.47
CA GLU A 88 -10.81 -2.73 24.33
C GLU A 88 -10.96 -4.20 23.95
N THR A 89 -10.85 -4.56 22.67
CA THR A 89 -11.03 -5.94 22.20
C THR A 89 -9.71 -6.66 22.05
N LEU A 90 -8.73 -6.04 21.37
CA LEU A 90 -7.42 -6.66 21.16
C LEU A 90 -6.44 -6.43 22.32
N LYS A 91 -6.82 -5.64 23.33
CA LYS A 91 -6.03 -5.37 24.54
C LYS A 91 -4.65 -4.77 24.24
N MET A 92 -4.56 -3.92 23.22
CA MET A 92 -3.34 -3.18 22.89
C MET A 92 -3.18 -1.98 23.83
N GLU A 93 -2.10 -1.94 24.62
CA GLU A 93 -1.83 -0.84 25.56
C GLU A 93 -1.62 0.51 24.85
N GLN A 94 -0.99 0.48 23.67
CA GLN A 94 -0.85 1.62 22.77
C GLN A 94 -1.21 1.15 21.36
N SER A 95 -2.36 1.61 20.84
CA SER A 95 -2.93 1.17 19.57
C SER A 95 -2.21 1.74 18.34
N LEU A 96 -2.46 3.01 18.00
CA LEU A 96 -2.00 3.67 16.78
C LEU A 96 -0.91 4.73 17.02
N HIS A 97 -0.55 5.01 18.28
CA HIS A 97 0.44 6.03 18.66
C HIS A 97 0.23 7.42 18.00
N ASN A 98 -0.98 7.72 17.53
CA ASN A 98 -1.32 8.91 16.74
C ASN A 98 -2.74 9.38 17.11
N ALA A 99 -2.89 10.60 17.60
CA ALA A 99 -4.16 11.06 18.16
C ALA A 99 -5.21 11.30 17.06
N SER A 100 -4.80 11.87 15.92
CA SER A 100 -5.65 12.04 14.75
C SER A 100 -6.12 10.71 14.19
N ALA A 101 -5.26 9.69 14.13
CA ALA A 101 -5.67 8.37 13.64
C ALA A 101 -6.73 7.76 14.54
N LYS A 102 -6.59 7.88 15.86
CA LYS A 102 -7.59 7.42 16.84
C LYS A 102 -8.93 8.14 16.70
N LEU A 103 -8.91 9.44 16.36
CA LEU A 103 -10.11 10.25 16.24
C LEU A 103 -10.87 10.04 14.92
N TYR A 104 -10.15 9.92 13.81
CA TYR A 104 -10.75 9.91 12.47
C TYR A 104 -10.98 8.50 11.89
N CYS A 105 -10.35 7.46 12.44
CA CYS A 105 -10.38 6.13 11.82
C CYS A 105 -11.49 5.24 12.40
N GLN A 106 -12.20 4.60 11.49
CA GLN A 106 -13.22 3.59 11.74
C GLN A 106 -12.83 2.34 10.94
N TYR A 107 -13.57 1.24 11.08
CA TYR A 107 -13.27 0.00 10.36
C TYR A 107 -13.21 0.17 8.84
N LYS A 108 -14.05 1.05 8.27
CA LYS A 108 -14.02 1.39 6.84
C LYS A 108 -12.73 2.08 6.38
N HIS A 109 -11.96 2.68 7.29
CA HIS A 109 -10.76 3.45 6.95
C HIS A 109 -9.47 2.63 7.05
N VAL A 110 -9.54 1.37 7.47
CA VAL A 110 -8.37 0.56 7.85
C VAL A 110 -7.38 0.37 6.69
N LYS A 111 -7.86 0.04 5.49
CA LYS A 111 -7.01 -0.05 4.29
C LYS A 111 -6.32 1.29 3.99
N SER A 112 -7.09 2.39 4.01
CA SER A 112 -6.55 3.72 3.72
C SER A 112 -5.53 4.18 4.76
N LEU A 113 -5.74 3.85 6.04
CA LEU A 113 -4.79 4.14 7.11
C LEU A 113 -3.51 3.33 6.91
N TRP A 114 -3.63 2.03 6.65
CA TRP A 114 -2.46 1.17 6.42
C TRP A 114 -1.59 1.66 5.26
N LEU A 115 -2.22 2.02 4.13
CA LEU A 115 -1.53 2.60 2.97
C LEU A 115 -0.81 3.90 3.33
N LEU A 116 -1.46 4.78 4.10
CA LEU A 116 -0.87 6.04 4.55
C LEU A 116 0.36 5.80 5.43
N LEU A 117 0.24 4.96 6.46
CA LEU A 117 1.32 4.68 7.40
C LEU A 117 2.51 4.00 6.71
N SER A 118 2.22 3.06 5.82
CA SER A 118 3.23 2.35 5.03
C SER A 118 3.96 3.30 4.09
N LEU A 119 3.23 4.23 3.45
CA LEU A 119 3.82 5.27 2.62
C LEU A 119 4.72 6.20 3.43
N GLU A 120 4.29 6.65 4.61
CA GLU A 120 5.13 7.49 5.48
C GLU A 120 6.40 6.76 5.92
N LYS A 121 6.31 5.46 6.23
CA LYS A 121 7.49 4.62 6.53
C LYS A 121 8.44 4.59 5.34
N THR A 122 7.93 4.35 4.13
CA THR A 122 8.74 4.34 2.90
C THR A 122 9.39 5.70 2.63
N LYS A 123 8.68 6.83 2.85
CA LYS A 123 9.23 8.18 2.72
C LYS A 123 10.38 8.43 3.71
N ILE A 124 10.24 7.98 4.96
CA ILE A 124 11.28 8.10 5.99
C ILE A 124 12.51 7.27 5.61
N LEU A 125 12.34 6.00 5.22
CA LEU A 125 13.43 5.13 4.78
C LEU A 125 14.17 5.71 3.57
N ALA A 126 13.42 6.16 2.56
CA ALA A 126 13.99 6.81 1.37
C ALA A 126 14.81 8.07 1.72
N LYS A 127 14.34 8.88 2.69
CA LYS A 127 15.07 10.07 3.17
C LYS A 127 16.40 9.71 3.83
N HIS A 128 16.47 8.58 4.52
CA HIS A 128 17.69 8.06 5.15
C HIS A 128 18.54 7.21 4.22
N LYS A 129 18.17 7.08 2.92
CA LYS A 129 18.84 6.24 1.92
C LYS A 129 18.88 4.77 2.33
N GLU A 130 17.89 4.34 3.09
CA GLU A 130 17.67 2.94 3.45
C GLU A 130 16.92 2.20 2.34
N MET A 131 16.89 0.87 2.41
CA MET A 131 16.18 0.04 1.45
C MET A 131 14.67 0.31 1.55
N ILE A 132 14.05 0.58 0.40
CA ILE A 132 12.60 0.71 0.25
C ILE A 132 12.06 -0.40 -0.63
N PHE A 133 10.80 -0.77 -0.44
CA PHE A 133 10.14 -1.83 -1.22
C PHE A 133 10.89 -3.18 -1.15
N ASP A 134 11.46 -3.51 0.01
CA ASP A 134 12.23 -4.74 0.27
C ASP A 134 11.46 -6.04 0.00
N GLY A 135 10.12 -6.02 0.11
CA GLY A 135 9.24 -7.13 -0.25
C GLY A 135 8.93 -7.27 -1.76
N ILE A 136 9.43 -6.38 -2.62
CA ILE A 136 9.15 -6.38 -4.05
C ILE A 136 10.27 -7.12 -4.82
N PRO A 137 9.95 -7.96 -5.82
CA PRO A 137 10.98 -8.64 -6.62
C PRO A 137 11.94 -7.67 -7.31
N VAL A 138 13.23 -8.03 -7.35
CA VAL A 138 14.32 -7.20 -7.91
C VAL A 138 14.07 -6.76 -9.36
N ASP A 139 13.32 -7.54 -10.13
CA ASP A 139 12.91 -7.22 -11.50
C ASP A 139 12.11 -5.90 -11.59
N PHE A 140 11.48 -5.45 -10.51
CA PHE A 140 10.72 -4.18 -10.44
C PHE A 140 11.54 -2.99 -9.93
N HIS A 141 12.81 -3.23 -9.60
CA HIS A 141 13.77 -2.21 -9.16
C HIS A 141 14.68 -1.75 -10.30
N GLN A 142 14.33 -2.02 -11.56
CA GLN A 142 15.18 -1.65 -12.69
C GLN A 142 15.33 -0.11 -12.74
N PRO A 143 16.54 0.38 -13.02
CA PRO A 143 16.76 1.81 -13.17
C PRO A 143 16.06 2.32 -14.43
N LEU A 144 15.44 3.49 -14.33
CA LEU A 144 14.95 4.22 -15.51
C LEU A 144 16.11 4.48 -16.49
N THR A 145 15.87 4.30 -17.78
CA THR A 145 16.82 4.73 -18.81
C THR A 145 16.98 6.26 -18.78
N PRO A 146 18.09 6.83 -19.29
CA PRO A 146 18.28 8.28 -19.32
C PRO A 146 17.12 9.03 -19.99
N GLU A 147 16.57 8.49 -21.07
CA GLU A 147 15.47 9.06 -21.85
C GLU A 147 14.16 9.04 -21.04
N LEU A 148 13.80 7.88 -20.46
CA LEU A 148 12.60 7.74 -19.63
C LEU A 148 12.69 8.60 -18.37
N ARG A 149 13.86 8.65 -17.73
CA ARG A 149 14.11 9.49 -16.56
C ARG A 149 13.90 10.96 -16.90
N LYS A 150 14.37 11.42 -18.06
CA LYS A 150 14.18 12.80 -18.52
C LYS A 150 12.69 13.09 -18.74
N ALA A 151 11.99 12.26 -19.50
CA ALA A 151 10.56 12.43 -19.79
C ALA A 151 9.70 12.44 -18.51
N LEU A 152 9.92 11.48 -17.60
CA LEU A 152 9.22 11.43 -16.32
C LEU A 152 9.52 12.65 -15.46
N LYS A 153 10.79 13.07 -15.39
CA LYS A 153 11.17 14.26 -14.60
C LYS A 153 10.49 15.51 -15.13
N GLU A 154 10.46 15.71 -16.44
CA GLU A 154 9.76 16.83 -17.07
C GLU A 154 8.28 16.79 -16.69
N TYR A 155 7.59 15.66 -16.88
CA TYR A 155 6.19 15.49 -16.48
C TYR A 155 5.96 15.82 -14.99
N LEU A 156 6.72 15.22 -14.06
CA LEU A 156 6.60 15.43 -12.61
C LEU A 156 6.85 16.88 -12.19
N GLN A 157 7.78 17.57 -12.86
CA GLN A 157 8.08 18.97 -12.60
C GLN A 157 6.94 19.92 -12.98
N HIS A 158 6.13 19.59 -13.98
CA HIS A 158 4.98 20.40 -14.38
C HIS A 158 3.76 20.25 -13.44
N LEU A 159 3.68 19.18 -12.64
CA LEU A 159 2.55 18.95 -11.75
C LEU A 159 2.56 19.90 -10.53
N PRO A 160 1.45 20.53 -10.13
CA PRO A 160 1.39 21.21 -8.84
C PRO A 160 1.46 20.18 -7.69
N LEU A 161 1.76 20.61 -6.45
CA LEU A 161 1.78 19.71 -5.28
C LEU A 161 0.47 18.93 -5.12
N LYS A 162 -0.67 19.58 -5.38
CA LYS A 162 -2.01 18.98 -5.35
C LYS A 162 -2.21 17.83 -6.36
N GLY A 163 -1.37 17.72 -7.39
CA GLY A 163 -1.38 16.59 -8.33
C GLY A 163 -0.23 15.60 -8.08
N LEU A 164 0.91 16.08 -7.57
CA LEU A 164 2.09 15.24 -7.32
C LEU A 164 1.91 14.33 -6.09
N ILE A 165 1.32 14.84 -5.01
CA ILE A 165 1.04 14.05 -3.79
C ILE A 165 0.11 12.86 -4.09
N PRO A 166 -1.08 13.04 -4.70
CA PRO A 166 -1.96 11.91 -4.98
C PRO A 166 -1.39 10.95 -6.04
N LEU A 167 -0.56 11.44 -6.98
CA LEU A 167 0.20 10.55 -7.88
C LEU A 167 1.19 9.67 -7.12
N LEU A 168 1.91 10.23 -6.14
CA LEU A 168 2.84 9.48 -5.31
C LEU A 168 2.13 8.39 -4.50
N GLU A 169 0.96 8.72 -3.94
CA GLU A 169 0.07 7.76 -3.24
C GLU A 169 -0.40 6.65 -4.19
N LEU A 170 -0.86 7.00 -5.39
CA LEU A 170 -1.34 6.03 -6.38
C LEU A 170 -0.23 5.07 -6.84
N ILE A 171 0.97 5.60 -7.12
CA ILE A 171 2.13 4.76 -7.50
C ILE A 171 2.47 3.81 -6.34
N PHE A 172 2.46 4.30 -5.10
CA PHE A 172 2.73 3.48 -3.92
C PHE A 172 1.70 2.35 -3.78
N GLU A 173 0.41 2.68 -3.82
CA GLU A 173 -0.68 1.70 -3.75
C GLU A 173 -0.55 0.64 -4.85
N CYS A 174 -0.25 1.07 -6.08
CA CYS A 174 -0.03 0.16 -7.20
C CYS A 174 1.12 -0.82 -6.95
N ILE A 175 2.26 -0.33 -6.44
CA ILE A 175 3.41 -1.19 -6.15
C ILE A 175 3.03 -2.21 -5.08
N VAL A 176 2.42 -1.77 -3.98
CA VAL A 176 2.21 -2.63 -2.81
C VAL A 176 0.99 -3.55 -2.90
N LEU A 177 -0.02 -3.21 -3.72
CA LEU A 177 -1.25 -4.00 -3.85
C LEU A 177 -1.44 -4.69 -5.20
N VAL A 178 -0.72 -4.29 -6.25
CA VAL A 178 -0.88 -4.87 -7.58
C VAL A 178 0.41 -5.54 -8.04
N ILE A 179 1.52 -4.80 -8.02
CA ILE A 179 2.81 -5.31 -8.52
C ILE A 179 3.43 -6.33 -7.56
N SER A 180 3.23 -6.17 -6.25
CA SER A 180 3.74 -7.08 -5.23
C SER A 180 3.13 -8.48 -5.26
N VAL A 181 2.03 -8.68 -5.99
CA VAL A 181 1.30 -9.95 -6.03
C VAL A 181 2.11 -10.97 -6.84
N PRO A 182 2.61 -12.05 -6.21
CA PRO A 182 3.36 -13.07 -6.92
C PRO A 182 2.49 -13.75 -7.98
N GLN A 183 3.07 -13.99 -9.15
CA GLN A 183 2.46 -14.80 -10.20
C GLN A 183 3.27 -16.08 -10.40
N ASN A 184 2.58 -17.17 -10.72
CA ASN A 184 3.23 -18.41 -11.08
C ASN A 184 3.31 -18.50 -12.62
N PRO A 185 4.52 -18.62 -13.21
CA PRO A 185 4.70 -18.74 -14.67
C PRO A 185 4.03 -19.95 -15.31
N GLU A 186 3.62 -20.94 -14.49
CA GLU A 186 2.92 -22.14 -14.95
C GLU A 186 1.39 -21.95 -15.02
N ASP A 187 0.86 -20.84 -14.48
CA ASP A 187 -0.59 -20.57 -14.51
C ASP A 187 -1.04 -20.19 -15.92
N GLU A 188 -2.20 -20.67 -16.36
CA GLU A 188 -2.76 -20.41 -17.70
C GLU A 188 -3.03 -18.92 -17.95
N ASP A 189 -3.27 -18.16 -16.89
CA ASP A 189 -3.49 -16.70 -16.90
C ASP A 189 -2.23 -15.89 -16.58
N PHE A 190 -1.04 -16.51 -16.61
CA PHE A 190 0.22 -15.82 -16.40
C PHE A 190 0.39 -14.65 -17.39
N VAL A 191 0.68 -13.48 -16.84
CA VAL A 191 1.01 -12.29 -17.63
C VAL A 191 2.33 -11.74 -17.12
N ASP A 192 3.32 -11.60 -17.99
CA ASP A 192 4.58 -10.98 -17.60
C ASP A 192 4.40 -9.47 -17.33
N THR A 193 4.02 -9.14 -16.09
CA THR A 193 3.60 -7.80 -15.66
C THR A 193 4.73 -6.79 -15.75
N LYS A 194 5.99 -7.23 -15.67
CA LYS A 194 7.16 -6.35 -15.69
C LYS A 194 7.34 -5.62 -17.03
N GLU A 195 6.94 -6.25 -18.12
CA GLU A 195 7.02 -5.69 -19.48
C GLU A 195 5.72 -5.00 -19.91
N LYS A 196 4.71 -4.93 -19.03
CA LYS A 196 3.48 -4.15 -19.27
C LYS A 196 3.69 -2.69 -18.92
N LYS A 197 2.90 -1.81 -19.55
CA LYS A 197 2.95 -0.37 -19.26
C LYS A 197 2.45 -0.13 -17.84
N PHE A 198 3.23 0.60 -17.07
CA PHE A 198 2.90 0.86 -15.68
C PHE A 198 1.64 1.73 -15.56
N VAL A 199 1.45 2.67 -16.49
CA VAL A 199 0.28 3.57 -16.53
C VAL A 199 -1.05 2.82 -16.63
N ASP A 200 -1.08 1.65 -17.28
CA ASP A 200 -2.31 0.88 -17.43
C ASP A 200 -2.82 0.39 -16.05
N TYR A 201 -1.92 -0.05 -15.16
CA TYR A 201 -2.26 -0.42 -13.78
C TYR A 201 -2.68 0.79 -12.94
N LEU A 202 -2.02 1.93 -13.12
CA LEU A 202 -2.39 3.17 -12.44
C LEU A 202 -3.81 3.63 -12.83
N GLN A 203 -4.17 3.49 -14.11
CA GLN A 203 -5.51 3.86 -14.62
C GLN A 203 -6.61 2.95 -14.07
N VAL A 204 -6.35 1.64 -13.97
CA VAL A 204 -7.29 0.70 -13.37
C VAL A 204 -7.56 1.08 -11.91
N LEU A 205 -6.50 1.28 -11.10
CA LEU A 205 -6.66 1.69 -9.70
C LEU A 205 -7.32 3.07 -9.54
N LEU A 206 -7.07 3.99 -10.46
CA LEU A 206 -7.68 5.32 -10.43
C LEU A 206 -9.17 5.27 -10.73
N SER A 207 -9.61 4.37 -11.62
CA SER A 207 -11.03 4.25 -12.01
C SER A 207 -11.90 3.82 -10.82
N ASP A 208 -11.31 3.14 -9.85
CA ASP A 208 -11.96 2.69 -8.62
C ASP A 208 -11.93 3.76 -7.49
N ASN A 209 -11.35 4.94 -7.74
CA ASN A 209 -11.09 5.95 -6.71
C ASN A 209 -11.51 7.37 -7.16
N GLU A 210 -12.05 8.20 -6.25
CA GLU A 210 -12.47 9.58 -6.58
C GLU A 210 -11.30 10.58 -6.66
N MET A 211 -10.06 10.10 -6.80
CA MET A 211 -8.87 10.95 -6.78
C MET A 211 -8.66 11.67 -8.12
N GLU A 212 -8.39 12.97 -8.09
CA GLU A 212 -7.93 13.71 -9.27
C GLU A 212 -6.41 13.52 -9.46
N VAL A 213 -6.01 12.43 -10.13
CA VAL A 213 -4.60 12.17 -10.47
C VAL A 213 -4.35 12.48 -11.96
N PRO A 214 -3.42 13.40 -12.31
CA PRO A 214 -3.25 13.87 -13.67
C PRO A 214 -2.43 12.91 -14.56
N LEU A 215 -2.94 11.71 -14.85
CA LEU A 215 -2.23 10.68 -15.64
C LEU A 215 -2.15 10.93 -17.14
N GLN A 216 -2.86 11.93 -17.68
CA GLN A 216 -2.98 12.16 -19.14
C GLN A 216 -1.64 12.26 -19.87
N ASN A 217 -0.63 12.86 -19.22
CA ASN A 217 0.70 13.08 -19.78
C ASN A 217 1.77 12.17 -19.16
N PHE A 218 1.36 11.14 -18.42
CA PHE A 218 2.29 10.16 -17.88
C PHE A 218 2.97 9.40 -19.04
N PRO A 219 4.32 9.29 -19.08
CA PRO A 219 5.02 8.64 -20.19
C PRO A 219 4.60 7.18 -20.39
N LEU A 220 4.10 6.84 -21.57
CA LEU A 220 3.50 5.53 -21.89
C LEU A 220 4.53 4.40 -21.98
N GLU A 221 5.79 4.75 -22.17
CA GLU A 221 6.92 3.84 -22.32
C GLU A 221 7.46 3.35 -20.98
N VAL A 222 6.98 3.91 -19.86
CA VAL A 222 7.36 3.47 -18.51
C VAL A 222 6.69 2.12 -18.23
N LEU A 223 7.48 1.07 -18.26
CA LEU A 223 7.07 -0.30 -17.92
C LEU A 223 7.07 -0.54 -16.40
N SER A 224 6.31 -1.55 -15.95
CA SER A 224 6.19 -1.87 -14.52
C SER A 224 7.53 -2.22 -13.88
N LYS A 225 8.49 -2.77 -14.63
CA LYS A 225 9.85 -3.04 -14.13
C LYS A 225 10.58 -1.80 -13.58
N TYR A 226 10.12 -0.60 -13.95
CA TYR A 226 10.65 0.68 -13.48
C TYR A 226 9.81 1.34 -12.36
N CYS A 227 8.81 0.65 -11.79
CA CYS A 227 7.85 1.25 -10.87
C CYS A 227 8.51 1.84 -9.62
N VAL A 228 9.49 1.14 -9.01
CA VAL A 228 10.21 1.63 -7.83
C VAL A 228 11.03 2.88 -8.18
N SER A 229 11.80 2.84 -9.27
CA SER A 229 12.56 4.00 -9.77
C SER A 229 11.65 5.19 -10.11
N THR A 230 10.42 4.93 -10.55
CA THR A 230 9.41 5.95 -10.84
C THR A 230 8.90 6.59 -9.56
N TRP A 231 8.58 5.80 -8.54
CA TRP A 231 8.20 6.30 -7.21
C TRP A 231 9.31 7.15 -6.59
N GLU A 232 10.56 6.68 -6.65
CA GLU A 232 11.71 7.44 -6.13
C GLU A 232 11.88 8.79 -6.81
N LEU A 233 11.74 8.85 -8.15
CA LEU A 233 11.85 10.10 -8.89
C LEU A 233 10.71 11.06 -8.56
N ALA A 234 9.48 10.56 -8.39
CA ALA A 234 8.34 11.34 -7.93
C ALA A 234 8.57 11.90 -6.52
N TYR A 235 9.04 11.07 -5.58
CA TYR A 235 9.32 11.49 -4.21
C TYR A 235 10.45 12.53 -4.15
N ARG A 236 11.54 12.34 -4.89
CA ARG A 236 12.62 13.35 -4.99
C ARG A 236 12.10 14.68 -5.54
N THR A 237 11.23 14.63 -6.55
CA THR A 237 10.62 15.85 -7.13
C THR A 237 9.72 16.56 -6.11
N LEU A 238 8.99 15.79 -5.28
CA LEU A 238 8.18 16.34 -4.19
C LEU A 238 9.07 17.07 -3.17
N GLN A 239 10.14 16.43 -2.71
CA GLN A 239 11.08 17.02 -1.74
C GLN A 239 11.73 18.30 -2.28
N ASP A 240 12.10 18.32 -3.56
CA ASP A 240 12.69 19.50 -4.20
C ASP A 240 11.69 20.66 -4.24
N LYS A 241 10.42 20.39 -4.56
CA LYS A 241 9.35 21.39 -4.60
C LYS A 241 9.00 21.95 -3.22
N GLU A 242 8.91 21.10 -2.22
CA GLU A 242 8.66 21.53 -0.83
C GLU A 242 9.79 22.46 -0.37
N ARG A 243 11.06 22.10 -0.59
CA ARG A 243 12.22 22.94 -0.26
C ARG A 243 12.24 24.29 -0.99
N SER A 244 11.83 24.31 -2.26
CA SER A 244 11.75 25.54 -3.06
C SER A 244 10.59 26.46 -2.64
N GLY A 245 9.48 25.89 -2.16
CA GLY A 245 8.33 26.65 -1.65
C GLY A 245 8.59 27.37 -0.32
N TYR A 246 9.55 26.91 0.48
CA TYR A 246 10.00 27.59 1.71
C TYR A 246 11.04 28.71 1.48
N ARG A 247 11.41 29.01 0.21
CA ARG A 247 12.42 30.03 -0.13
C ARG A 247 11.83 31.35 -0.68
N THR A 248 10.52 31.54 -0.56
CA THR A 248 9.82 32.81 -0.84
C THR A 248 9.20 33.35 0.43
#